data_AF-Q0QVM9-F1
#
_entry.id   AF-Q0QVM9-F1
#
_cell.length_a   1.000
_cell.length_b   1.000
_cell.length_c   1.000
_cell.angle_alpha   90.00
_cell.angle_beta   90.00
_cell.angle_gamma   90.00
#
_symmetry.space_group_name_H-M   'P 1'
#
loop_
_entity.id
_entity.type
_entity.pdbx_description
1 polymer ?
#
loop_
_entity_poly.entity_id
_entity_poly.type
_entity_poly.pdbx_seq_one_letter_code
_entity_poly.pdbx_strand_id
1 'polypeptide(L)'
;MTDAEIKKEELADAHDVELTPFTIFRYTYSVILLIFSIVLVVSLMFTGNTKLAADASPWAALFVCIAAVVWLSMIEGQQASLVGLPPVDPELYKETHPVTYLNAATAFLGDNLDRYLMGRQFMVLLVVFIINLCGAPSSGDADVLGMPGWLKTIFLDVGLGMIIFTCQLGQLTTQVNASHCMLDFINNYFALFTLYTAMCIEFSGVMHSSYLIQNVLSFASGKPIHSNEEPKRGFTLLFFWGRVLMSLAILGFSLAVVISALFQGRTMMAVKYPSVSNGASVFLFFFLMCIVGMLEGMQIAFFAVAKLPASERGTTFFGRKTCDLLFKGNGQNLPGFMIGRQLTVVASFFIVASITSMNIQPGNEDGNIFGVSDGAQAFLNLGFHAAVITTILASITWQLAASAFPIAFLNNPVTYVLLVFALFLEWTGLCAGAWVLARVMKKALKYEYDEVYVGTPEERAANNHADKDFADDTGKMYGGGFRGHAVGSHDALDGPIASKDEVEEEAV
;
A
#
# COMPACT_ATOMS: atom_id res chain seq x y z
N MET A 1 -32.40 11.90 -22.85
CA MET A 1 -31.07 12.15 -22.27
C MET A 1 -30.39 13.22 -23.08
N THR A 2 -29.63 14.08 -22.41
CA THR A 2 -28.72 15.04 -23.06
C THR A 2 -27.47 14.30 -23.56
N ASP A 3 -26.76 14.85 -24.55
CA ASP A 3 -25.53 14.22 -25.09
C ASP A 3 -24.47 13.99 -24.00
N ALA A 4 -24.44 14.85 -22.98
CA ALA A 4 -23.58 14.68 -21.81
C ALA A 4 -24.00 13.47 -20.92
N GLU A 5 -25.30 13.19 -20.80
CA GLU A 5 -25.81 12.01 -20.09
C GLU A 5 -25.52 10.72 -20.85
N ILE A 6 -25.59 10.75 -22.19
CA ILE A 6 -25.27 9.60 -23.05
C ILE A 6 -23.78 9.27 -22.95
N LYS A 7 -22.90 10.27 -23.11
CA LYS A 7 -21.45 10.09 -23.00
C LYS A 7 -21.03 9.59 -21.61
N LYS A 8 -21.71 10.04 -20.56
CA LYS A 8 -21.49 9.60 -19.18
C LYS A 8 -21.90 8.13 -18.98
N GLU A 9 -22.99 7.69 -19.60
CA GLU A 9 -23.45 6.30 -19.55
C GLU A 9 -22.53 5.38 -20.35
N GLU A 10 -22.07 5.80 -21.54
CA GLU A 10 -21.09 5.08 -22.36
C GLU A 10 -19.74 4.89 -21.65
N LEU A 11 -19.22 5.94 -20.99
CA LEU A 11 -18.00 5.84 -20.18
C LEU A 11 -18.20 4.93 -18.96
N ALA A 12 -19.39 4.91 -18.36
CA ALA A 12 -19.67 4.04 -17.23
C ALA A 12 -19.73 2.56 -17.62
N ASP A 13 -20.32 2.25 -18.77
CA ASP A 13 -20.38 0.89 -19.31
C ASP A 13 -18.99 0.37 -19.71
N ALA A 14 -18.08 1.25 -20.15
CA ALA A 14 -16.70 0.88 -20.50
C ALA A 14 -15.85 0.44 -19.29
N HIS A 15 -16.22 0.87 -18.08
CA HIS A 15 -15.49 0.53 -16.84
C HIS A 15 -16.15 -0.59 -16.03
N ASP A 16 -17.35 -1.06 -16.40
CA ASP A 16 -18.08 -2.06 -15.66
C ASP A 16 -17.79 -3.48 -16.18
N VAL A 17 -17.19 -4.31 -15.31
CA VAL A 17 -16.90 -5.73 -15.61
C VAL A 17 -18.19 -6.48 -15.91
N GLU A 18 -18.21 -7.22 -17.03
CA GLU A 18 -19.33 -8.11 -17.39
C GLU A 18 -19.71 -9.04 -16.22
N LEU A 19 -20.97 -8.96 -15.81
CA LEU A 19 -21.54 -9.73 -14.70
C LEU A 19 -21.77 -11.19 -15.10
N THR A 20 -20.70 -11.98 -15.12
CA THR A 20 -20.84 -13.43 -15.26
C THR A 20 -21.41 -14.06 -13.98
N PRO A 21 -22.09 -15.23 -14.04
CA PRO A 21 -22.56 -15.94 -12.85
C PRO A 21 -21.44 -16.23 -11.84
N PHE A 22 -20.22 -16.47 -12.33
CA PHE A 22 -19.04 -16.68 -11.49
C PHE A 22 -18.61 -15.39 -10.76
N THR A 23 -18.63 -14.24 -11.45
CA THR A 23 -18.34 -12.93 -10.85
C THR A 23 -19.37 -12.58 -9.77
N ILE A 24 -20.65 -12.81 -10.04
CA ILE A 24 -21.74 -12.56 -9.07
C ILE A 24 -21.56 -13.41 -7.82
N PHE A 25 -21.22 -14.69 -7.98
CA PHE A 25 -20.93 -15.58 -6.85
C PHE A 25 -19.74 -15.07 -6.01
N ARG A 26 -18.63 -14.70 -6.67
CA ARG A 26 -17.43 -14.13 -6.00
C ARG A 26 -17.76 -12.88 -5.20
N TYR A 27 -18.53 -11.96 -5.79
CA TYR A 27 -18.96 -10.74 -5.11
C TYR A 27 -19.85 -11.03 -3.92
N THR A 28 -20.85 -11.90 -4.09
CA THR A 28 -21.82 -12.22 -3.04
C THR A 28 -21.14 -12.85 -1.84
N TYR A 29 -20.32 -13.89 -2.05
CA TYR A 29 -19.66 -14.56 -0.93
C TYR A 29 -18.65 -13.63 -0.23
N SER A 30 -17.90 -12.81 -0.99
CA SER A 30 -16.91 -11.90 -0.41
C SER A 30 -17.56 -10.80 0.43
N VAL A 31 -18.73 -10.30 0.04
CA VAL A 31 -19.52 -9.36 0.85
C VAL A 31 -20.04 -10.03 2.13
N ILE A 32 -20.55 -11.27 2.05
CA ILE A 32 -20.98 -12.02 3.23
C ILE A 32 -19.79 -12.22 4.19
N LEU A 33 -18.64 -12.59 3.64
CA LEU A 33 -17.40 -12.79 4.39
C LEU A 33 -16.91 -11.50 5.06
N LEU A 34 -17.04 -10.36 4.38
CA LEU A 34 -16.76 -9.05 4.95
C LEU A 34 -17.72 -8.71 6.10
N ILE A 35 -19.03 -8.90 5.92
CA ILE A 35 -20.03 -8.65 6.98
C ILE A 35 -19.72 -9.52 8.20
N PHE A 36 -19.44 -10.80 7.99
CA PHE A 36 -19.03 -11.71 9.06
C PHE A 36 -17.75 -11.22 9.76
N SER A 37 -16.77 -10.75 8.99
CA SER A 37 -15.51 -10.22 9.54
C SER A 37 -15.74 -8.96 10.38
N ILE A 38 -16.61 -8.04 9.95
CA ILE A 38 -17.00 -6.86 10.74
C ILE A 38 -17.64 -7.27 12.06
N VAL A 39 -18.63 -8.18 12.01
CA VAL A 39 -19.31 -8.68 13.21
C VAL A 39 -18.31 -9.33 14.16
N LEU A 40 -17.39 -10.13 13.64
CA LEU A 40 -16.35 -10.79 14.42
C LEU A 40 -15.43 -9.80 15.13
N VAL A 41 -14.90 -8.82 14.40
CA VAL A 41 -13.98 -7.80 14.94
C VAL A 41 -14.65 -6.95 16.01
N VAL A 42 -15.90 -6.52 15.78
CA VAL A 42 -16.68 -5.79 16.79
C VAL A 42 -16.95 -6.67 18.01
N SER A 43 -17.30 -7.95 17.80
CA SER A 43 -17.55 -8.88 18.91
C SER A 43 -16.29 -9.13 19.76
N LEU A 44 -15.11 -9.21 19.13
CA LEU A 44 -13.82 -9.32 19.84
C LEU A 44 -13.59 -8.11 20.77
N MET A 45 -13.91 -6.90 20.31
CA MET A 45 -13.78 -5.68 21.13
C MET A 45 -14.73 -5.71 22.33
N PHE A 46 -16.01 -6.04 22.12
CA PHE A 46 -17.03 -6.04 23.18
C PHE A 46 -16.93 -7.21 24.15
N THR A 47 -16.22 -8.27 23.77
CA THR A 47 -15.88 -9.38 24.68
C THR A 47 -14.56 -9.14 25.44
N GLY A 48 -13.88 -8.00 25.22
CA GLY A 48 -12.61 -7.68 25.88
C GLY A 48 -11.44 -8.52 25.39
N ASN A 49 -11.58 -9.18 24.24
CA ASN A 49 -10.58 -10.09 23.68
C ASN A 49 -9.55 -9.39 22.79
N THR A 50 -9.50 -8.04 22.79
CA THR A 50 -8.48 -7.26 22.07
C THR A 50 -7.69 -6.39 23.04
N LYS A 51 -6.45 -6.05 22.68
CA LYS A 51 -5.53 -5.35 23.57
C LYS A 51 -6.07 -3.98 24.03
N LEU A 52 -6.50 -3.14 23.09
CA LEU A 52 -7.04 -1.82 23.44
C LEU A 52 -8.38 -1.89 24.20
N ALA A 53 -9.20 -2.92 23.92
CA ALA A 53 -10.45 -3.11 24.65
C ALA A 53 -10.21 -3.51 26.11
N ALA A 54 -9.19 -4.35 26.35
CA ALA A 54 -8.78 -4.77 27.69
C ALA A 54 -8.11 -3.63 28.47
N ASP A 55 -7.25 -2.84 27.82
CA ASP A 55 -6.48 -1.78 28.48
C ASP A 55 -7.30 -0.50 28.74
N ALA A 56 -8.24 -0.16 27.84
CA ALA A 56 -9.01 1.10 27.92
C ALA A 56 -10.51 0.86 28.01
N SER A 57 -11.15 0.49 26.91
CA SER A 57 -12.57 0.08 26.87
C SER A 57 -12.95 -0.44 25.48
N PRO A 58 -14.01 -1.26 25.37
CA PRO A 58 -14.54 -1.68 24.07
C PRO A 58 -14.94 -0.51 23.15
N TRP A 59 -15.50 0.57 23.72
CA TRP A 59 -15.89 1.75 22.96
C TRP A 59 -14.68 2.53 22.43
N ALA A 60 -13.64 2.68 23.24
CA ALA A 60 -12.39 3.27 22.79
C ALA A 60 -11.79 2.46 21.63
N ALA A 61 -11.75 1.12 21.76
CA ALA A 61 -11.28 0.25 20.70
C ALA A 61 -12.10 0.40 19.40
N LEU A 62 -13.42 0.50 19.50
CA LEU A 62 -14.30 0.67 18.34
C LEU A 62 -14.05 2.00 17.63
N PHE A 63 -14.07 3.13 18.36
CA PHE A 63 -13.91 4.45 17.75
C PHE A 63 -12.52 4.66 17.16
N VAL A 64 -11.47 4.20 17.86
CA VAL A 64 -10.10 4.25 17.35
C VAL A 64 -9.96 3.36 16.11
N CYS A 65 -10.55 2.16 16.10
CA CYS A 65 -10.54 1.29 14.92
C CYS A 65 -11.22 1.94 13.72
N ILE A 66 -12.43 2.50 13.89
CA ILE A 66 -13.16 3.16 12.80
C ILE A 66 -12.35 4.35 12.27
N ALA A 67 -11.83 5.20 13.15
CA ALA A 67 -11.00 6.34 12.75
C ALA A 67 -9.74 5.89 11.99
N ALA A 68 -9.08 4.83 12.46
CA ALA A 68 -7.90 4.26 11.84
C ALA A 68 -8.22 3.65 10.46
N VAL A 69 -9.31 2.92 10.31
CA VAL A 69 -9.74 2.35 9.01
C VAL A 69 -10.11 3.45 8.01
N VAL A 70 -10.84 4.47 8.44
CA VAL A 70 -11.19 5.63 7.59
C VAL A 70 -9.92 6.38 7.15
N TRP A 71 -8.96 6.53 8.06
CA TRP A 71 -7.70 7.19 7.71
C TRP A 71 -6.84 6.34 6.78
N LEU A 72 -6.72 5.03 7.04
CA LEU A 72 -6.04 4.10 6.13
C LEU A 72 -6.65 4.15 4.72
N SER A 73 -7.97 4.19 4.66
CA SER A 73 -8.78 4.28 3.45
C SER A 73 -8.46 5.54 2.64
N MET A 74 -8.34 6.70 3.31
CA MET A 74 -7.88 7.93 2.66
C MET A 74 -6.42 7.87 2.24
N ILE A 75 -5.53 7.39 3.11
CA ILE A 75 -4.09 7.25 2.82
C ILE A 75 -3.90 6.42 1.53
N GLU A 76 -4.60 5.28 1.43
CA GLU A 76 -4.49 4.35 0.32
C GLU A 76 -5.06 4.86 -0.99
N GLY A 77 -6.29 5.39 -0.96
CA GLY A 77 -6.90 5.98 -2.15
C GLY A 77 -6.12 7.23 -2.62
N GLN A 78 -5.64 8.06 -1.70
CA GLN A 78 -4.91 9.28 -2.06
C GLN A 78 -3.60 8.98 -2.79
N GLN A 79 -2.88 7.90 -2.48
CA GLN A 79 -1.72 7.52 -3.30
C GLN A 79 -2.15 7.19 -4.71
N ALA A 80 -3.19 6.37 -4.90
CA ALA A 80 -3.64 6.01 -6.24
C ALA A 80 -3.92 7.27 -7.07
N SER A 81 -4.58 8.26 -6.48
CA SER A 81 -4.83 9.55 -7.13
C SER A 81 -3.58 10.39 -7.37
N LEU A 82 -2.75 10.64 -6.34
CA LEU A 82 -1.55 11.49 -6.50
C LEU A 82 -0.47 10.85 -7.39
N VAL A 83 -0.47 9.53 -7.54
CA VAL A 83 0.43 8.80 -8.45
C VAL A 83 -0.11 8.80 -9.88
N GLY A 84 -1.44 8.80 -10.06
CA GLY A 84 -2.08 8.79 -11.39
C GLY A 84 -2.27 10.17 -12.02
N LEU A 85 -2.43 11.23 -11.22
CA LEU A 85 -2.68 12.61 -11.68
C LEU A 85 -1.52 13.36 -12.40
N PRO A 86 -0.21 13.04 -12.23
CA PRO A 86 0.86 13.83 -12.85
C PRO A 86 0.76 14.15 -14.36
N PRO A 87 0.22 13.29 -15.25
CA PRO A 87 0.13 13.56 -16.69
C PRO A 87 -0.91 14.61 -17.06
N VAL A 88 -1.96 14.69 -16.25
CA VAL A 88 -3.15 15.46 -16.57
C VAL A 88 -2.84 16.91 -16.32
N ASP A 89 -3.14 17.76 -17.30
CA ASP A 89 -2.96 19.21 -17.16
C ASP A 89 -3.82 19.73 -15.98
N PRO A 90 -3.20 20.31 -14.94
CA PRO A 90 -3.92 20.85 -13.79
C PRO A 90 -4.95 21.92 -14.12
N GLU A 91 -4.80 22.64 -15.22
CA GLU A 91 -5.76 23.68 -15.61
C GLU A 91 -7.14 23.10 -15.99
N LEU A 92 -7.21 21.83 -16.41
CA LEU A 92 -8.48 21.19 -16.80
C LEU A 92 -9.44 20.97 -15.63
N TYR A 93 -8.93 20.81 -14.41
CA TYR A 93 -9.74 20.52 -13.22
C TYR A 93 -9.62 21.57 -12.11
N LYS A 94 -8.89 22.66 -12.36
CA LYS A 94 -8.63 23.71 -11.37
C LYS A 94 -9.90 24.38 -10.86
N GLU A 95 -10.85 24.68 -11.74
CA GLU A 95 -12.11 25.33 -11.37
C GLU A 95 -13.12 24.33 -10.81
N THR A 96 -13.17 23.11 -11.35
CA THR A 96 -14.13 22.08 -10.94
C THR A 96 -13.73 21.41 -9.61
N HIS A 97 -12.44 21.21 -9.37
CA HIS A 97 -11.89 20.51 -8.21
C HIS A 97 -10.76 21.31 -7.53
N PRO A 98 -11.09 22.43 -6.85
CA PRO A 98 -10.08 23.33 -6.29
C PRO A 98 -9.23 22.69 -5.18
N VAL A 99 -9.79 21.75 -4.41
CA VAL A 99 -9.03 21.06 -3.34
C VAL A 99 -8.10 20.00 -3.94
N THR A 100 -8.54 19.32 -5.00
CA THR A 100 -7.68 18.43 -5.79
C THR A 100 -6.53 19.18 -6.42
N TYR A 101 -6.79 20.36 -7.01
CA TYR A 101 -5.76 21.25 -7.51
C TYR A 101 -4.77 21.64 -6.42
N LEU A 102 -5.23 21.97 -5.22
CA LEU A 102 -4.33 22.27 -4.09
C LEU A 102 -3.49 21.07 -3.65
N ASN A 103 -4.09 19.87 -3.61
CA ASN A 103 -3.37 18.63 -3.33
C ASN A 103 -2.28 18.39 -4.39
N ALA A 104 -2.63 18.44 -5.68
CA ALA A 104 -1.72 18.26 -6.80
C ALA A 104 -0.60 19.31 -6.80
N ALA A 105 -0.94 20.60 -6.67
CA ALA A 105 0.02 21.70 -6.61
C ALA A 105 1.02 21.54 -5.45
N THR A 106 0.58 20.99 -4.32
CA THR A 106 1.45 20.74 -3.16
C THR A 106 2.33 19.50 -3.39
N ALA A 107 1.73 18.40 -3.86
CA ALA A 107 2.41 17.12 -4.05
C ALA A 107 3.43 17.17 -5.19
N PHE A 108 3.16 17.92 -6.26
CA PHE A 108 4.03 18.00 -7.45
C PHE A 108 5.02 19.17 -7.40
N LEU A 109 5.09 19.90 -6.28
CA LEU A 109 6.10 20.93 -6.10
C LEU A 109 7.47 20.31 -5.76
N GLY A 110 8.42 20.38 -6.68
CA GLY A 110 9.78 19.86 -6.48
C GLY A 110 9.77 18.34 -6.23
N ASP A 111 10.47 17.90 -5.18
CA ASP A 111 10.52 16.48 -4.79
C ASP A 111 9.41 16.09 -3.78
N ASN A 112 8.34 16.87 -3.64
CA ASN A 112 7.32 16.64 -2.60
C ASN A 112 6.56 15.32 -2.76
N LEU A 113 6.38 14.82 -3.99
CA LEU A 113 5.71 13.54 -4.22
C LEU A 113 6.51 12.41 -3.58
N ASP A 114 7.84 12.44 -3.66
CA ASP A 114 8.70 11.47 -2.98
C ASP A 114 8.62 11.58 -1.47
N ARG A 115 8.63 12.82 -0.96
CA ARG A 115 8.51 13.08 0.47
C ARG A 115 7.19 12.56 1.01
N TYR A 116 6.10 12.81 0.26
CA TYR A 116 4.78 12.27 0.53
C TYR A 116 4.82 10.75 0.56
N LEU A 117 5.31 10.08 -0.49
CA LEU A 117 5.35 8.61 -0.56
C LEU A 117 6.13 8.00 0.61
N MET A 118 7.24 8.61 1.02
CA MET A 118 7.99 8.15 2.21
C MET A 118 7.21 8.32 3.52
N GLY A 119 6.67 9.51 3.77
CA GLY A 119 5.91 9.80 5.00
C GLY A 119 4.61 8.99 5.08
N ARG A 120 3.95 8.82 3.92
CA ARG A 120 2.75 8.01 3.74
C ARG A 120 3.00 6.56 4.15
N GLN A 121 4.08 5.94 3.67
CA GLN A 121 4.36 4.54 3.97
C GLN A 121 4.52 4.28 5.46
N PHE A 122 5.09 5.23 6.20
CA PHE A 122 5.13 5.15 7.66
C PHE A 122 3.74 5.25 8.28
N MET A 123 2.88 6.17 7.82
CA MET A 123 1.49 6.26 8.28
C MET A 123 0.70 4.98 8.02
N VAL A 124 0.81 4.38 6.83
CA VAL A 124 0.13 3.12 6.49
C VAL A 124 0.43 2.07 7.53
N LEU A 125 1.72 1.83 7.84
CA LEU A 125 2.08 0.81 8.80
C LEU A 125 1.65 1.19 10.22
N LEU A 126 1.88 2.43 10.66
CA LEU A 126 1.45 2.89 11.98
C LEU A 126 -0.06 2.66 12.19
N VAL A 127 -0.89 3.00 11.19
CA VAL A 127 -2.34 2.83 11.24
C VAL A 127 -2.73 1.35 11.24
N VAL A 128 -2.06 0.50 10.45
CA VAL A 128 -2.27 -0.96 10.48
C VAL A 128 -1.94 -1.54 11.86
N PHE A 129 -0.87 -1.07 12.51
CA PHE A 129 -0.54 -1.47 13.89
C PHE A 129 -1.63 -1.04 14.88
N ILE A 130 -2.17 0.18 14.75
CA ILE A 130 -3.28 0.65 15.59
C ILE A 130 -4.53 -0.21 15.37
N ILE A 131 -4.90 -0.52 14.12
CA ILE A 131 -6.03 -1.41 13.79
C ILE A 131 -5.81 -2.80 14.42
N ASN A 132 -4.58 -3.32 14.37
CA ASN A 132 -4.22 -4.57 15.01
C ASN A 132 -4.41 -4.52 16.54
N LEU A 133 -3.99 -3.46 17.21
CA LEU A 133 -4.22 -3.28 18.65
C LEU A 133 -5.71 -3.20 19.03
N CYS A 134 -6.53 -2.65 18.14
CA CYS A 134 -7.97 -2.50 18.37
C CYS A 134 -8.75 -3.80 18.13
N GLY A 135 -8.43 -4.52 17.06
CA GLY A 135 -9.29 -5.59 16.54
C GLY A 135 -8.71 -7.00 16.59
N ALA A 136 -7.38 -7.17 16.72
CA ALA A 136 -6.80 -8.50 16.71
C ALA A 136 -7.01 -9.22 18.05
N PRO A 137 -7.28 -10.54 18.02
CA PRO A 137 -7.49 -11.31 19.23
C PRO A 137 -6.20 -11.40 20.05
N SER A 138 -6.30 -11.14 21.35
CA SER A 138 -5.20 -11.27 22.30
C SER A 138 -4.83 -12.73 22.58
N SER A 139 -5.75 -13.66 22.35
CA SER A 139 -5.54 -15.11 22.46
C SER A 139 -6.23 -15.87 21.32
N GLY A 140 -5.64 -16.99 20.89
CA GLY A 140 -6.23 -17.83 19.84
C GLY A 140 -7.54 -18.52 20.23
N ASP A 141 -7.67 -18.84 21.52
CA ASP A 141 -8.84 -19.51 22.09
C ASP A 141 -9.96 -18.56 22.54
N ALA A 142 -9.90 -17.27 22.15
CA ALA A 142 -10.90 -16.27 22.52
C ALA A 142 -12.32 -16.78 22.26
N ASP A 143 -13.15 -16.86 23.32
CA ASP A 143 -14.52 -17.31 23.16
C ASP A 143 -15.41 -16.19 22.65
N VAL A 144 -15.70 -16.26 21.36
CA VAL A 144 -16.44 -15.24 20.61
C VAL A 144 -17.45 -15.93 19.71
N LEU A 145 -18.70 -15.44 19.75
CA LEU A 145 -19.81 -15.87 18.89
C LEU A 145 -20.15 -17.37 18.94
N GLY A 146 -19.68 -18.12 19.95
CA GLY A 146 -19.94 -19.56 20.09
C GLY A 146 -19.46 -20.40 18.91
N MET A 147 -18.43 -19.92 18.19
CA MET A 147 -17.97 -20.54 16.94
C MET A 147 -17.31 -21.92 17.18
N PRO A 148 -17.46 -22.88 16.25
CA PRO A 148 -16.73 -24.14 16.32
C PRO A 148 -15.22 -23.91 16.14
N GLY A 149 -14.40 -24.79 16.72
CA GLY A 149 -12.94 -24.63 16.78
C GLY A 149 -12.27 -24.39 15.43
N TRP A 150 -12.70 -25.07 14.37
CA TRP A 150 -12.13 -24.89 13.03
C TRP A 150 -12.38 -23.48 12.46
N LEU A 151 -13.52 -22.83 12.79
CA LEU A 151 -13.78 -21.44 12.40
C LEU A 151 -12.94 -20.47 13.22
N LYS A 152 -12.76 -20.73 14.53
CA LYS A 152 -11.85 -19.95 15.37
C LYS A 152 -10.43 -19.98 14.81
N THR A 153 -9.95 -21.16 14.41
CA THR A 153 -8.61 -21.28 13.82
C THR A 153 -8.44 -20.47 12.53
N ILE A 154 -9.41 -20.49 11.62
CA ILE A 154 -9.30 -19.74 10.36
C ILE A 154 -9.41 -18.23 10.60
N PHE A 155 -10.38 -17.78 11.40
CA PHE A 155 -10.69 -16.36 11.48
C PHE A 155 -9.98 -15.61 12.62
N LEU A 156 -9.65 -16.30 13.72
CA LEU A 156 -8.98 -15.73 14.89
C LEU A 156 -7.49 -16.09 14.91
N ASP A 157 -7.15 -17.39 14.83
CA ASP A 157 -5.75 -17.82 14.94
C ASP A 157 -4.93 -17.37 13.73
N VAL A 158 -5.39 -17.72 12.52
CA VAL A 158 -4.77 -17.26 11.26
C VAL A 158 -5.04 -15.76 11.06
N GLY A 159 -6.13 -15.23 11.63
CA GLY A 159 -6.46 -13.81 11.57
C GLY A 159 -7.16 -13.38 10.28
N LEU A 160 -7.74 -14.32 9.53
CA LEU A 160 -8.41 -14.02 8.25
C LEU A 160 -9.49 -12.94 8.38
N GLY A 161 -10.22 -12.90 9.51
CA GLY A 161 -11.26 -11.88 9.73
C GLY A 161 -10.69 -10.47 9.75
N MET A 162 -9.60 -10.24 10.49
CA MET A 162 -8.92 -8.94 10.54
C MET A 162 -8.29 -8.56 9.20
N ILE A 163 -7.73 -9.53 8.50
CA ILE A 163 -7.13 -9.33 7.18
C ILE A 163 -8.18 -8.86 6.18
N ILE A 164 -9.33 -9.55 6.11
CA ILE A 164 -10.42 -9.20 5.19
C ILE A 164 -11.04 -7.86 5.57
N PHE A 165 -11.30 -7.64 6.85
CA PHE A 165 -11.81 -6.37 7.38
C PHE A 165 -10.91 -5.19 6.96
N THR A 166 -9.60 -5.30 7.22
CA THR A 166 -8.64 -4.21 6.97
C THR A 166 -8.38 -4.02 5.48
N CYS A 167 -8.20 -5.11 4.74
CA CYS A 167 -7.88 -5.06 3.31
C CYS A 167 -9.06 -4.50 2.50
N GLN A 168 -10.29 -4.97 2.73
CA GLN A 168 -11.44 -4.50 1.97
C GLN A 168 -11.89 -3.09 2.37
N LEU A 169 -12.07 -2.80 3.66
CA LEU A 169 -12.57 -1.49 4.11
C LEU A 169 -11.49 -0.42 4.13
N GLY A 170 -10.28 -0.79 4.55
CA GLY A 170 -9.19 0.15 4.78
C GLY A 170 -8.36 0.44 3.55
N GLN A 171 -8.37 -0.37 2.49
CA GLN A 171 -7.43 -0.19 1.39
C GLN A 171 -8.06 -0.39 0.01
N LEU A 172 -8.57 -1.59 -0.30
CA LEU A 172 -8.96 -1.96 -1.67
C LEU A 172 -10.16 -1.16 -2.18
N THR A 173 -11.20 -0.97 -1.35
CA THR A 173 -12.41 -0.23 -1.77
C THR A 173 -12.07 1.17 -2.28
N THR A 174 -11.17 1.87 -1.57
CA THR A 174 -10.79 3.22 -1.96
C THR A 174 -9.74 3.26 -3.05
N GLN A 175 -8.82 2.29 -3.11
CA GLN A 175 -7.90 2.18 -4.25
C GLN A 175 -8.66 1.97 -5.57
N VAL A 176 -9.72 1.16 -5.57
CA VAL A 176 -10.56 0.94 -6.75
C VAL A 176 -11.28 2.23 -7.17
N ASN A 177 -11.91 2.96 -6.25
CA ASN A 177 -12.55 4.22 -6.63
C ASN A 177 -11.53 5.29 -7.02
N ALA A 178 -10.42 5.37 -6.29
CA ALA A 178 -9.38 6.36 -6.52
C ALA A 178 -8.58 6.10 -7.80
N SER A 179 -8.65 4.92 -8.43
CA SER A 179 -8.00 4.67 -9.73
C SER A 179 -8.82 5.15 -10.93
N HIS A 180 -10.11 5.40 -10.74
CA HIS A 180 -11.05 5.80 -11.81
C HIS A 180 -11.71 7.17 -11.57
N CYS A 181 -11.75 7.61 -10.32
CA CYS A 181 -12.36 8.86 -9.88
C CYS A 181 -11.35 9.65 -9.03
N MET A 182 -10.11 9.81 -9.52
CA MET A 182 -9.00 10.45 -8.80
C MET A 182 -9.36 11.87 -8.37
N LEU A 183 -9.95 12.65 -9.27
CA LEU A 183 -10.25 14.05 -9.07
C LEU A 183 -11.26 14.22 -7.95
N ASP A 184 -12.37 13.48 -8.01
CA ASP A 184 -13.42 13.51 -7.00
C ASP A 184 -12.92 12.96 -5.64
N PHE A 185 -12.13 11.88 -5.67
CA PHE A 185 -11.70 11.19 -4.46
C PHE A 185 -10.84 12.08 -3.55
N ILE A 186 -9.93 12.90 -4.10
CA ILE A 186 -9.06 13.78 -3.31
C ILE A 186 -9.57 15.22 -3.20
N ASN A 187 -10.76 15.53 -3.71
CA ASN A 187 -11.35 16.87 -3.64
C ASN A 187 -11.97 17.17 -2.27
N ASN A 188 -11.24 16.89 -1.20
CA ASN A 188 -11.71 17.12 0.17
C ASN A 188 -10.54 17.48 1.10
N TYR A 189 -10.85 18.19 2.19
CA TYR A 189 -9.85 18.65 3.15
C TYR A 189 -9.22 17.51 3.95
N PHE A 190 -9.85 16.33 4.01
CA PHE A 190 -9.26 15.18 4.70
C PHE A 190 -8.09 14.57 3.92
N ALA A 191 -8.16 14.55 2.58
CA ALA A 191 -7.04 14.24 1.72
C ALA A 191 -5.90 15.27 1.93
N LEU A 192 -6.22 16.56 1.95
CA LEU A 192 -5.21 17.60 2.16
C LEU A 192 -4.54 17.50 3.54
N PHE A 193 -5.32 17.23 4.60
CA PHE A 193 -4.81 16.93 5.93
C PHE A 193 -3.85 15.72 5.92
N THR A 194 -4.22 14.67 5.19
CA THR A 194 -3.40 13.45 5.07
C THR A 194 -2.08 13.73 4.33
N LEU A 195 -2.12 14.53 3.26
CA LEU A 195 -0.93 14.99 2.55
C LEU A 195 0.01 15.79 3.47
N TYR A 196 -0.51 16.78 4.19
CA TYR A 196 0.29 17.56 5.14
C TYR A 196 0.86 16.69 6.26
N THR A 197 0.10 15.74 6.78
CA THR A 197 0.59 14.83 7.82
C THR A 197 1.73 13.96 7.31
N ALA A 198 1.63 13.42 6.10
CA ALA A 198 2.71 12.68 5.46
C ALA A 198 3.98 13.54 5.32
N MET A 199 3.83 14.79 4.86
CA MET A 199 4.96 15.71 4.74
C MET A 199 5.56 16.09 6.10
N CYS A 200 4.75 16.26 7.14
CA CYS A 200 5.24 16.49 8.50
C CYS A 200 6.05 15.29 9.03
N ILE A 201 5.61 14.07 8.73
CA ILE A 201 6.33 12.84 9.10
C ILE A 201 7.66 12.76 8.35
N GLU A 202 7.70 13.05 7.05
CA GLU A 202 8.98 13.13 6.33
C GLU A 202 9.88 14.22 6.93
N PHE A 203 9.31 15.39 7.22
CA PHE A 203 10.04 16.51 7.81
C PHE A 203 10.65 16.15 9.16
N SER A 204 9.96 15.34 9.98
CA SER A 204 10.46 14.86 11.28
C SER A 204 11.81 14.15 11.18
N GLY A 205 12.12 13.53 10.04
CA GLY A 205 13.36 12.81 9.82
C GLY A 205 13.37 11.35 10.27
N VAL A 206 12.29 10.84 10.88
CA VAL A 206 12.24 9.44 11.39
C VAL A 206 12.58 8.41 10.31
N MET A 207 12.25 8.70 9.05
CA MET A 207 12.42 7.81 7.90
C MET A 207 13.66 8.12 7.04
N HIS A 208 14.53 9.05 7.44
CA HIS A 208 15.62 9.57 6.61
C HIS A 208 16.76 8.58 6.31
N SER A 209 16.87 7.49 7.08
CA SER A 209 17.78 6.39 6.74
C SER A 209 17.47 5.80 5.36
N SER A 210 16.22 5.86 4.88
CA SER A 210 15.84 5.46 3.53
C SER A 210 16.54 6.28 2.44
N TYR A 211 16.80 7.57 2.66
CA TYR A 211 17.56 8.39 1.69
C TYR A 211 19.04 7.97 1.63
N LEU A 212 19.62 7.56 2.76
CA LEU A 212 20.97 6.98 2.75
C LEU A 212 20.99 5.67 1.94
N ILE A 213 19.99 4.81 2.15
CA ILE A 213 19.83 3.57 1.38
C ILE A 213 19.67 3.88 -0.11
N GLN A 214 18.87 4.89 -0.48
CA GLN A 214 18.74 5.35 -1.86
C GLN A 214 20.08 5.79 -2.46
N ASN A 215 20.88 6.56 -1.72
CA ASN A 215 22.21 6.99 -2.17
C ASN A 215 23.15 5.79 -2.40
N VAL A 216 23.13 4.81 -1.50
CA VAL A 216 23.92 3.57 -1.63
C VAL A 216 23.48 2.76 -2.85
N LEU A 217 22.17 2.61 -3.07
CA LEU A 217 21.62 1.88 -4.22
C LEU A 217 21.88 2.62 -5.55
N SER A 218 21.77 3.95 -5.56
CA SER A 218 22.12 4.78 -6.72
C SER A 218 23.60 4.59 -7.08
N PHE A 219 24.49 4.67 -6.08
CA PHE A 219 25.92 4.41 -6.26
C PHE A 219 26.19 3.00 -6.81
N ALA A 220 25.53 1.97 -6.25
CA ALA A 220 25.68 0.60 -6.70
C ALA A 220 25.11 0.36 -8.11
N SER A 221 24.06 1.08 -8.50
CA SER A 221 23.39 0.95 -9.80
C SER A 221 24.07 1.75 -10.91
N GLY A 222 24.88 2.74 -10.57
CA GLY A 222 25.44 3.71 -11.52
C GLY A 222 24.41 4.70 -12.08
N LYS A 223 23.15 4.67 -11.64
CA LYS A 223 22.09 5.59 -12.08
C LYS A 223 22.02 6.81 -11.16
N PRO A 224 22.26 8.03 -11.66
CA PRO A 224 22.20 9.23 -10.84
C PRO A 224 20.77 9.51 -10.33
N ILE A 225 20.66 10.08 -9.14
CA ILE A 225 19.39 10.53 -8.57
C ILE A 225 19.04 11.87 -9.23
N HIS A 226 18.08 11.88 -10.15
CA HIS A 226 17.54 13.09 -10.75
C HIS A 226 16.63 13.80 -9.73
N SER A 227 16.99 15.03 -9.34
CA SER A 227 16.26 15.85 -8.36
C SER A 227 15.73 17.08 -9.06
N ASN A 228 14.49 17.48 -8.75
CA ASN A 228 13.90 18.71 -9.27
C ASN A 228 14.23 19.93 -8.38
N GLU A 229 15.12 19.73 -7.38
CA GLU A 229 15.55 20.75 -6.43
C GLU A 229 17.06 21.02 -6.53
N GLU A 230 17.46 22.24 -6.18
CA GLU A 230 18.88 22.62 -6.14
C GLU A 230 19.67 21.75 -5.15
N PRO A 231 20.97 21.49 -5.42
CA PRO A 231 21.83 20.78 -4.49
C PRO A 231 21.82 21.42 -3.10
N LYS A 232 21.59 20.60 -2.07
CA LYS A 232 21.56 21.03 -0.67
C LYS A 232 22.91 21.67 -0.28
N ARG A 233 22.91 22.91 0.21
CA ARG A 233 24.12 23.66 0.65
C ARG A 233 24.00 24.15 2.09
N GLY A 234 25.16 24.34 2.74
CA GLY A 234 25.26 24.97 4.07
C GLY A 234 24.44 24.26 5.16
N PHE A 235 23.63 25.03 5.89
CA PHE A 235 22.82 24.51 7.00
C PHE A 235 21.79 23.46 6.56
N THR A 236 21.21 23.60 5.37
CA THR A 236 20.24 22.62 4.84
C THR A 236 20.85 21.23 4.65
N LEU A 237 22.12 21.18 4.23
CA LEU A 237 22.86 19.92 4.10
C LEU A 237 23.16 19.30 5.48
N LEU A 238 23.59 20.12 6.44
CA LEU A 238 23.85 19.67 7.80
C LEU A 238 22.57 19.16 8.48
N PHE A 239 21.47 19.89 8.34
CA PHE A 239 20.16 19.52 8.88
C PHE A 239 19.64 18.21 8.26
N PHE A 240 19.84 18.01 6.96
CA PHE A 240 19.51 16.76 6.29
C PHE A 240 20.31 15.58 6.87
N TRP A 241 21.64 15.67 6.93
CA TRP A 241 22.47 14.58 7.45
C TRP A 241 22.28 14.35 8.96
N GLY A 242 21.96 15.39 9.72
CA GLY A 242 21.56 15.25 11.13
C GLY A 242 20.31 14.38 11.30
N ARG A 243 19.28 14.59 10.46
CA ARG A 243 18.08 13.75 10.44
C ARG A 243 18.36 12.32 9.97
N VAL A 244 19.25 12.15 8.99
CA VAL A 244 19.71 10.80 8.56
C VAL A 244 20.36 10.06 9.73
N LEU A 245 21.28 10.70 10.47
CA LEU A 245 21.94 10.10 11.63
C LEU A 245 20.94 9.75 12.74
N MET A 246 19.99 10.64 13.02
CA MET A 246 18.91 10.39 13.96
C MET A 246 18.07 9.18 13.54
N SER A 247 17.66 9.10 12.27
CA SER A 247 16.89 7.96 11.74
C SER A 247 17.65 6.64 11.89
N LEU A 248 18.95 6.62 11.59
CA LEU A 248 19.79 5.43 11.78
C LEU A 248 19.85 5.00 13.24
N ALA A 249 19.98 5.95 14.17
CA ALA A 249 19.97 5.66 15.60
C ALA A 249 18.61 5.09 16.05
N ILE A 250 17.49 5.68 15.60
CA ILE A 250 16.14 5.18 15.90
C ILE A 250 15.94 3.77 15.33
N LEU A 251 16.36 3.52 14.09
CA LEU A 251 16.26 2.21 13.45
C LEU A 251 17.10 1.16 14.20
N GLY A 252 18.35 1.50 14.53
CA GLY A 252 19.25 0.62 15.29
C GLY A 252 18.70 0.27 16.67
N PHE A 253 18.19 1.27 17.40
CA PHE A 253 17.54 1.06 18.69
C PHE A 253 16.28 0.20 18.56
N SER A 254 15.43 0.49 17.56
CA SER A 254 14.20 -0.26 17.31
C SER A 254 14.50 -1.74 17.04
N LEU A 255 15.48 -2.03 16.18
CA LEU A 255 15.94 -3.39 15.90
C LEU A 255 16.44 -4.09 17.17
N ALA A 256 17.26 -3.40 17.98
CA ALA A 256 17.77 -3.97 19.22
C ALA A 256 16.63 -4.34 20.18
N VAL A 257 15.62 -3.49 20.32
CA VAL A 257 14.42 -3.73 21.13
C VAL A 257 13.64 -4.95 20.62
N VAL A 258 13.29 -4.99 19.33
CA VAL A 258 12.51 -6.12 18.75
C VAL A 258 13.26 -7.44 18.89
N ILE A 259 14.52 -7.47 18.48
CA ILE A 259 15.32 -8.70 18.48
C ILE A 259 15.52 -9.20 19.91
N SER A 260 15.81 -8.32 20.85
CA SER A 260 15.94 -8.65 22.28
C SER A 260 14.63 -9.21 22.85
N ALA A 261 13.50 -8.56 22.57
CA ALA A 261 12.19 -9.04 23.00
C ALA A 261 11.84 -10.42 22.41
N LEU A 262 12.18 -10.67 21.15
CA LEU A 262 11.97 -11.96 20.48
C LEU A 262 12.80 -13.08 21.10
N PHE A 263 14.10 -12.85 21.33
CA PHE A 263 14.95 -13.87 21.95
C PHE A 263 14.56 -14.18 23.39
N GLN A 264 14.00 -13.20 24.11
CA GLN A 264 13.50 -13.37 25.48
C GLN A 264 12.07 -13.95 25.53
N GLY A 265 11.39 -14.12 24.38
CA GLY A 265 10.01 -14.61 24.35
C GLY A 265 8.99 -13.62 24.94
N ARG A 266 9.31 -12.32 24.96
CA ARG A 266 8.48 -11.25 25.57
C ARG A 266 7.59 -10.53 24.55
N THR A 267 7.17 -11.24 23.49
CA THR A 267 6.30 -10.71 22.44
C THR A 267 4.96 -11.44 22.40
N MET A 268 3.97 -10.84 21.73
CA MET A 268 2.65 -11.44 21.56
C MET A 268 2.70 -12.78 20.79
N MET A 269 3.75 -13.02 20.00
CA MET A 269 3.99 -14.31 19.33
C MET A 269 4.11 -15.47 20.32
N ALA A 270 4.80 -15.26 21.45
CA ALA A 270 4.98 -16.30 22.47
C ALA A 270 3.65 -16.63 23.18
N VAL A 271 2.77 -15.65 23.30
CA VAL A 271 1.44 -15.81 23.89
C VAL A 271 0.49 -16.50 22.90
N LYS A 272 0.48 -16.04 21.64
CA LYS A 272 -0.45 -16.51 20.61
C LYS A 272 -0.08 -17.89 20.07
N TYR A 273 1.21 -18.20 19.97
CA TYR A 273 1.70 -19.49 19.48
C TYR A 273 2.77 -20.07 20.41
N PRO A 274 2.38 -20.63 21.57
CA PRO A 274 3.31 -21.17 22.56
C PRO A 274 4.21 -22.29 22.03
N SER A 275 3.80 -22.97 20.96
CA SER A 275 4.56 -24.04 20.30
C SER A 275 5.69 -23.54 19.40
N VAL A 276 5.76 -22.24 19.10
CA VAL A 276 6.78 -21.66 18.22
C VAL A 276 7.98 -21.24 19.06
N SER A 277 9.16 -21.77 18.74
CA SER A 277 10.39 -21.41 19.45
C SER A 277 10.77 -19.94 19.20
N ASN A 278 11.50 -19.35 20.14
CA ASN A 278 12.01 -17.97 20.01
C ASN A 278 12.86 -17.82 18.73
N GLY A 279 13.70 -18.82 18.42
CA GLY A 279 14.48 -18.85 17.19
C GLY A 279 13.63 -18.91 15.92
N ALA A 280 12.55 -19.69 15.92
CA ALA A 280 11.61 -19.72 14.80
C ALA A 280 10.88 -18.36 14.64
N SER A 281 10.56 -17.67 15.74
CA SER A 281 9.95 -16.34 15.70
C SER A 281 10.87 -15.29 15.08
N VAL A 282 12.18 -15.32 15.39
CA VAL A 282 13.18 -14.46 14.75
C VAL A 282 13.32 -14.78 13.26
N PHE A 283 13.37 -16.06 12.89
CA PHE A 283 13.39 -16.45 11.48
C PHE A 283 12.14 -15.97 10.74
N LEU A 284 10.95 -16.19 11.30
CA LEU A 284 9.68 -15.75 10.72
C LEU A 284 9.61 -14.23 10.57
N PHE A 285 10.16 -13.47 11.52
CA PHE A 285 10.26 -12.01 11.41
C PHE A 285 10.98 -11.58 10.13
N PHE A 286 12.23 -12.04 9.93
CA PHE A 286 13.00 -11.68 8.74
C PHE A 286 12.41 -12.27 7.46
N PHE A 287 11.92 -13.51 7.51
CA PHE A 287 11.27 -14.15 6.38
C PHE A 287 10.07 -13.34 5.88
N LEU A 288 9.15 -12.96 6.78
CA LEU A 288 7.97 -12.16 6.41
C LEU A 288 8.35 -10.75 5.95
N MET A 289 9.35 -10.12 6.56
CA MET A 289 9.87 -8.83 6.06
C MET A 289 10.41 -8.94 4.62
N CYS A 290 11.09 -10.03 4.27
CA CYS A 290 11.54 -10.27 2.91
C CYS A 290 10.37 -10.52 1.95
N ILE A 291 9.33 -11.25 2.36
CA ILE A 291 8.13 -11.47 1.53
C ILE A 291 7.40 -10.16 1.25
N VAL A 292 7.16 -9.34 2.29
CA VAL A 292 6.59 -8.00 2.15
C VAL A 292 7.44 -7.15 1.22
N GLY A 293 8.76 -7.13 1.45
CA GLY A 293 9.70 -6.36 0.64
C GLY A 293 9.69 -6.76 -0.83
N MET A 294 9.70 -8.06 -1.10
CA MET A 294 9.57 -8.56 -2.47
C MET A 294 8.24 -8.12 -3.09
N LEU A 295 7.11 -8.23 -2.40
CA LEU A 295 5.80 -7.82 -2.93
C LEU A 295 5.71 -6.31 -3.18
N GLU A 296 6.25 -5.49 -2.28
CA GLU A 296 6.32 -4.03 -2.44
C GLU A 296 7.24 -3.63 -3.60
N GLY A 297 8.43 -4.21 -3.67
CA GLY A 297 9.36 -4.00 -4.78
C GLY A 297 8.80 -4.51 -6.12
N MET A 298 8.13 -5.67 -6.13
CA MET A 298 7.53 -6.25 -7.34
C MET A 298 6.50 -5.34 -7.98
N GLN A 299 5.67 -4.64 -7.20
CA GLN A 299 4.72 -3.66 -7.75
C GLN A 299 5.45 -2.62 -8.60
N ILE A 300 6.50 -2.02 -8.03
CA ILE A 300 7.31 -1.00 -8.70
C ILE A 300 8.04 -1.58 -9.93
N ALA A 301 8.63 -2.77 -9.79
CA ALA A 301 9.35 -3.44 -10.86
C ALA A 301 8.43 -3.83 -12.03
N PHE A 302 7.23 -4.34 -11.74
CA PHE A 302 6.24 -4.72 -12.74
C PHE A 302 5.74 -3.52 -13.53
N PHE A 303 5.47 -2.40 -12.86
CA PHE A 303 5.15 -1.16 -13.56
C PHE A 303 6.31 -0.64 -14.40
N ALA A 304 7.54 -0.71 -13.90
CA ALA A 304 8.71 -0.30 -14.67
C ALA A 304 8.88 -1.16 -15.95
N VAL A 305 8.67 -2.47 -15.87
CA VAL A 305 8.79 -3.38 -17.03
C VAL A 305 7.62 -3.29 -18.00
N ALA A 306 6.41 -2.95 -17.53
CA ALA A 306 5.26 -2.72 -18.42
C ALA A 306 5.51 -1.65 -19.48
N LYS A 307 6.45 -0.74 -19.23
CA LYS A 307 6.81 0.36 -20.14
C LYS A 307 7.88 -0.01 -21.14
N LEU A 308 8.63 -1.08 -20.90
CA LEU A 308 9.66 -1.53 -21.81
C LEU A 308 9.01 -2.19 -23.04
N PRO A 309 9.59 -2.07 -24.24
CA PRO A 309 9.19 -2.87 -25.39
C PRO A 309 9.24 -4.36 -25.07
N ALA A 310 8.34 -5.18 -25.64
CA ALA A 310 8.27 -6.61 -25.35
C ALA A 310 9.59 -7.36 -25.54
N SER A 311 10.43 -6.92 -26.48
CA SER A 311 11.77 -7.43 -26.75
C SER A 311 12.77 -7.22 -25.59
N GLU A 312 12.54 -6.21 -24.75
CA GLU A 312 13.39 -5.84 -23.61
C GLU A 312 12.86 -6.35 -22.27
N ARG A 313 11.67 -6.95 -22.26
CA ARG A 313 11.00 -7.49 -21.06
C ARG A 313 11.61 -8.83 -20.61
N GLY A 314 12.83 -8.77 -20.09
CA GLY A 314 13.52 -9.90 -19.46
C GLY A 314 14.21 -10.83 -20.46
N THR A 315 15.54 -10.94 -20.34
CA THR A 315 16.37 -11.79 -21.20
C THR A 315 16.55 -13.21 -20.64
N THR A 316 16.19 -13.43 -19.37
CA THR A 316 16.39 -14.71 -18.66
C THR A 316 15.12 -15.57 -18.61
N PHE A 317 15.26 -16.86 -18.31
CA PHE A 317 14.13 -17.81 -18.23
C PHE A 317 13.02 -17.34 -17.28
N PHE A 318 13.36 -16.95 -16.04
CA PHE A 318 12.38 -16.46 -15.07
C PHE A 318 11.87 -15.06 -15.41
N GLY A 319 12.70 -14.19 -16.01
CA GLY A 319 12.27 -12.88 -16.49
C GLY A 319 11.16 -13.02 -17.53
N ARG A 320 11.36 -13.83 -18.58
CA ARG A 320 10.35 -14.12 -19.61
C ARG A 320 9.11 -14.75 -19.02
N LYS A 321 9.25 -15.79 -18.20
CA LYS A 321 8.10 -16.49 -17.60
C LYS A 321 7.25 -15.56 -16.72
N THR A 322 7.89 -14.64 -16.00
CA THR A 322 7.22 -13.63 -15.18
C THR A 322 6.49 -12.63 -16.07
N CYS A 323 7.15 -12.08 -17.10
CA CYS A 323 6.52 -11.17 -18.05
C CYS A 323 5.33 -11.82 -18.79
N ASP A 324 5.53 -13.03 -19.32
CA ASP A 324 4.51 -13.79 -20.05
C ASP A 324 3.29 -14.03 -19.18
N LEU A 325 3.49 -14.36 -17.90
CA LEU A 325 2.39 -14.53 -16.96
C LEU A 325 1.75 -13.18 -16.60
N LEU A 326 2.54 -12.15 -16.32
CA LEU A 326 2.06 -10.84 -15.89
C LEU A 326 1.21 -10.14 -16.94
N PHE A 327 1.58 -10.24 -18.22
CA PHE A 327 0.85 -9.64 -19.35
C PHE A 327 -0.11 -10.61 -20.04
N LYS A 328 -0.30 -11.82 -19.52
CA LYS A 328 -1.26 -12.79 -20.06
C LYS A 328 -2.69 -12.25 -19.95
N GLY A 329 -3.55 -12.68 -20.86
CA GLY A 329 -4.98 -12.37 -20.81
C GLY A 329 -5.24 -10.88 -20.99
N ASN A 330 -4.57 -10.26 -21.97
CA ASN A 330 -4.65 -8.84 -22.26
C ASN A 330 -4.10 -7.90 -21.16
N GLY A 331 -3.35 -8.42 -20.18
CA GLY A 331 -2.85 -7.63 -19.06
C GLY A 331 -3.70 -7.70 -17.80
N GLN A 332 -4.79 -8.47 -17.79
CA GLN A 332 -5.65 -8.70 -16.61
C GLN A 332 -4.89 -9.20 -15.36
N ASN A 333 -3.76 -9.90 -15.56
CA ASN A 333 -2.96 -10.41 -14.46
C ASN A 333 -2.19 -9.32 -13.69
N LEU A 334 -1.94 -8.14 -14.27
CA LEU A 334 -1.29 -7.05 -13.55
C LEU A 334 -2.22 -6.43 -12.48
N PRO A 335 -3.48 -6.03 -12.81
CA PRO A 335 -4.47 -5.68 -11.78
C PRO A 335 -4.75 -6.81 -10.80
N GLY A 336 -4.84 -8.05 -11.28
CA GLY A 336 -5.06 -9.22 -10.42
C GLY A 336 -3.93 -9.42 -9.40
N PHE A 337 -2.67 -9.23 -9.82
CA PHE A 337 -1.52 -9.20 -8.93
C PHE A 337 -1.66 -8.12 -7.87
N MET A 338 -2.09 -6.90 -8.21
CA MET A 338 -2.23 -5.81 -7.23
C MET A 338 -3.17 -6.19 -6.07
N ILE A 339 -4.31 -6.82 -6.38
CA ILE A 339 -5.29 -7.28 -5.38
C ILE A 339 -4.69 -8.40 -4.51
N GLY A 340 -4.17 -9.46 -5.13
CA GLY A 340 -3.63 -10.60 -4.41
C GLY A 340 -2.38 -10.29 -3.58
N ARG A 341 -1.53 -9.41 -4.11
CA ARG A 341 -0.37 -8.85 -3.41
C ARG A 341 -0.81 -8.11 -2.16
N GLN A 342 -1.82 -7.23 -2.27
CA GLN A 342 -2.30 -6.46 -1.12
C GLN A 342 -2.79 -7.39 0.00
N LEU A 343 -3.53 -8.44 -0.33
CA LEU A 343 -3.96 -9.45 0.65
C LEU A 343 -2.77 -10.10 1.37
N THR A 344 -1.72 -10.46 0.63
CA THR A 344 -0.52 -11.09 1.19
C THR A 344 0.29 -10.12 2.06
N VAL A 345 0.40 -8.86 1.63
CA VAL A 345 1.10 -7.79 2.36
C VAL A 345 0.39 -7.51 3.69
N VAL A 346 -0.93 -7.33 3.66
CA VAL A 346 -1.74 -7.12 4.88
C VAL A 346 -1.61 -8.31 5.81
N ALA A 347 -1.79 -9.54 5.31
CA ALA A 347 -1.65 -10.76 6.11
C ALA A 347 -0.29 -10.83 6.80
N SER A 348 0.77 -10.52 6.06
CA SER A 348 2.13 -10.51 6.56
C SER A 348 2.35 -9.42 7.60
N PHE A 349 1.82 -8.21 7.43
CA PHE A 349 1.90 -7.15 8.42
C PHE A 349 1.15 -7.46 9.71
N PHE A 350 0.00 -8.14 9.66
CA PHE A 350 -0.70 -8.59 10.86
C PHE A 350 0.11 -9.61 11.67
N ILE A 351 0.76 -10.56 10.98
CA ILE A 351 1.64 -11.54 11.64
C ILE A 351 2.89 -10.83 12.18
N VAL A 352 3.53 -9.97 11.40
CA VAL A 352 4.70 -9.20 11.84
C VAL A 352 4.34 -8.28 13.02
N ALA A 353 3.15 -7.67 13.02
CA ALA A 353 2.67 -6.89 14.15
C ALA A 353 2.53 -7.75 15.41
N SER A 354 2.04 -8.98 15.29
CA SER A 354 1.98 -9.94 16.40
C SER A 354 3.38 -10.37 16.87
N ILE A 355 4.32 -10.56 15.94
CA ILE A 355 5.73 -10.90 16.23
C ILE A 355 6.43 -9.79 16.99
N THR A 356 6.18 -8.54 16.62
CA THR A 356 6.93 -7.37 17.11
C THR A 356 6.24 -6.65 18.27
N SER A 357 4.95 -6.89 18.49
CA SER A 357 4.22 -6.36 19.65
C SER A 357 4.75 -6.97 20.93
N MET A 358 5.21 -6.11 21.85
CA MET A 358 5.71 -6.55 23.14
C MET A 358 4.58 -6.81 24.12
N ASN A 359 4.79 -7.83 24.95
CA ASN A 359 3.92 -8.19 26.06
C ASN A 359 4.69 -8.03 27.39
N ILE A 360 5.23 -6.84 27.63
CA ILE A 360 5.97 -6.51 28.85
C ILE A 360 5.09 -5.61 29.69
N GLN A 361 4.72 -6.05 30.90
CA GLN A 361 4.00 -5.19 31.85
C GLN A 361 4.99 -4.26 32.56
N PRO A 362 4.84 -2.92 32.44
CA PRO A 362 5.70 -1.98 33.16
C PRO A 362 5.66 -2.21 34.68
N GLY A 363 6.81 -2.16 35.34
CA GLY A 363 6.91 -2.33 36.79
C GLY A 363 6.79 -3.78 37.31
N ASN A 364 6.75 -4.79 36.42
CA ASN A 364 6.71 -6.19 36.84
C ASN A 364 8.09 -6.73 37.26
N GLU A 365 8.12 -7.84 38.01
CA GLU A 365 9.35 -8.46 38.55
C GLU A 365 10.35 -8.87 37.45
N ASP A 366 9.86 -9.14 36.24
CA ASP A 366 10.65 -9.49 35.06
C ASP A 366 11.48 -8.33 34.49
N GLY A 367 11.23 -7.09 34.93
CA GLY A 367 11.93 -5.88 34.53
C GLY A 367 11.61 -5.40 33.10
N ASN A 368 11.80 -4.10 32.87
CA ASN A 368 11.62 -3.47 31.56
C ASN A 368 12.76 -3.82 30.60
N ILE A 369 12.49 -3.76 29.29
CA ILE A 369 13.52 -4.05 28.29
C ILE A 369 14.69 -3.07 28.42
N PHE A 370 15.91 -3.59 28.53
CA PHE A 370 17.12 -2.79 28.78
C PHE A 370 17.05 -1.89 30.04
N GLY A 371 16.15 -2.18 30.99
CA GLY A 371 16.01 -1.38 32.22
C GLY A 371 15.48 0.04 32.00
N VAL A 372 14.75 0.29 30.90
CA VAL A 372 14.14 1.61 30.64
C VAL A 372 13.05 1.93 31.68
N SER A 373 12.66 3.21 31.77
CA SER A 373 11.55 3.64 32.65
C SER A 373 10.20 3.02 32.24
N ASP A 374 9.26 2.94 33.18
CA ASP A 374 7.93 2.39 32.91
C ASP A 374 7.17 3.15 31.82
N GLY A 375 7.32 4.48 31.78
CA GLY A 375 6.73 5.30 30.71
C GLY A 375 7.34 5.00 29.33
N ALA A 376 8.66 4.77 29.27
CA ALA A 376 9.31 4.36 28.03
C ALA A 376 8.90 2.95 27.61
N GLN A 377 8.74 2.02 28.55
CA GLN A 377 8.22 0.68 28.27
C GLN A 377 6.77 0.73 27.76
N ALA A 378 5.92 1.57 28.36
CA ALA A 378 4.55 1.78 27.90
C ALA A 378 4.52 2.32 26.46
N PHE A 379 5.39 3.28 26.12
CA PHE A 379 5.54 3.79 24.76
C PHE A 379 6.01 2.70 23.79
N LEU A 380 7.01 1.90 24.18
CA LEU A 380 7.51 0.78 23.39
C LEU A 380 6.40 -0.28 23.14
N ASN A 381 5.52 -0.52 24.11
CA ASN A 381 4.40 -1.44 23.97
C ASN A 381 3.34 -0.99 22.93
N LEU A 382 3.35 0.28 22.51
CA LEU A 382 2.47 0.79 21.44
C LEU A 382 2.88 0.30 20.05
N GLY A 383 4.11 -0.21 19.87
CA GLY A 383 4.54 -0.80 18.60
C GLY A 383 5.17 0.18 17.59
N PHE A 384 5.47 1.42 17.98
CA PHE A 384 6.07 2.42 17.07
C PHE A 384 7.40 1.96 16.46
N HIS A 385 8.26 1.32 17.26
CA HIS A 385 9.53 0.75 16.81
C HIS A 385 9.35 -0.30 15.72
N ALA A 386 8.28 -1.11 15.81
CA ALA A 386 7.96 -2.11 14.81
C ALA A 386 7.51 -1.49 13.49
N ALA A 387 6.68 -0.45 13.55
CA ALA A 387 6.31 0.34 12.38
C ALA A 387 7.55 0.93 11.71
N VAL A 388 8.48 1.54 12.46
CA VAL A 388 9.72 2.11 11.91
C VAL A 388 10.56 1.06 11.18
N ILE A 389 10.82 -0.10 11.81
CA ILE A 389 11.64 -1.15 11.21
C ILE A 389 11.01 -1.68 9.93
N THR A 390 9.71 -1.98 9.98
CA THR A 390 8.98 -2.55 8.84
C THR A 390 8.87 -1.55 7.69
N THR A 391 8.63 -0.27 7.97
CA THR A 391 8.58 0.76 6.93
C THR A 391 9.94 0.91 6.25
N ILE A 392 11.04 1.01 7.01
CA ILE A 392 12.38 1.23 6.42
C ILE A 392 12.86 -0.04 5.71
N LEU A 393 12.94 -1.16 6.42
CA LEU A 393 13.63 -2.37 5.95
C LEU A 393 12.74 -3.29 5.13
N ALA A 394 11.47 -3.46 5.50
CA ALA A 394 10.57 -4.38 4.82
C ALA A 394 9.82 -3.73 3.65
N SER A 395 9.77 -2.40 3.57
CA SER A 395 9.01 -1.71 2.53
C SER A 395 9.88 -0.78 1.69
N ILE A 396 10.28 0.39 2.21
CA ILE A 396 10.95 1.43 1.42
C ILE A 396 12.27 0.96 0.81
N THR A 397 13.09 0.20 1.54
CA THR A 397 14.36 -0.34 1.01
C THR A 397 14.15 -1.16 -0.27
N TRP A 398 13.11 -1.99 -0.30
CA TRP A 398 12.82 -2.85 -1.44
C TRP A 398 12.16 -2.08 -2.59
N GLN A 399 11.32 -1.09 -2.27
CA GLN A 399 10.76 -0.18 -3.27
C GLN A 399 11.85 0.60 -3.99
N LEU A 400 12.81 1.15 -3.25
CA LEU A 400 13.99 1.84 -3.79
C LEU A 400 14.86 0.89 -4.63
N ALA A 401 15.12 -0.32 -4.14
CA ALA A 401 15.90 -1.32 -4.88
C ALA A 401 15.21 -1.73 -6.18
N ALA A 402 13.88 -1.89 -6.18
CA ALA A 402 13.11 -2.23 -7.37
C ALA A 402 13.07 -1.11 -8.39
N SER A 403 12.99 0.15 -7.95
CA SER A 403 13.09 1.30 -8.86
C SER A 403 14.47 1.38 -9.52
N ALA A 404 15.55 1.10 -8.77
CA ALA A 404 16.90 1.10 -9.31
C ALA A 404 17.17 -0.09 -10.26
N PHE A 405 16.68 -1.29 -9.91
CA PHE A 405 16.99 -2.57 -10.57
C PHE A 405 15.74 -3.39 -10.94
N PRO A 406 14.80 -2.87 -11.75
CA PRO A 406 13.52 -3.55 -12.00
C PRO A 406 13.69 -4.92 -12.69
N ILE A 407 14.60 -5.02 -13.67
CA ILE A 407 14.88 -6.29 -14.37
C ILE A 407 15.46 -7.36 -13.44
N ALA A 408 16.25 -6.96 -12.44
CA ALA A 408 16.80 -7.90 -11.46
C ALA A 408 15.69 -8.54 -10.61
N PHE A 409 14.66 -7.76 -10.26
CA PHE A 409 13.47 -8.29 -9.58
C PHE A 409 12.72 -9.31 -10.45
N LEU A 410 12.50 -9.02 -11.73
CA LEU A 410 11.80 -9.97 -12.62
C LEU A 410 12.56 -11.26 -12.87
N ASN A 411 13.89 -11.20 -12.91
CA ASN A 411 14.73 -12.37 -13.12
C ASN A 411 14.78 -13.30 -11.89
N ASN A 412 14.28 -12.87 -10.72
CA ASN A 412 14.30 -13.66 -9.50
C ASN A 412 13.20 -14.74 -9.51
N PRO A 413 13.52 -16.03 -9.26
CA PRO A 413 12.50 -17.09 -9.20
C PRO A 413 11.43 -16.86 -8.13
N VAL A 414 11.79 -16.18 -7.03
CA VAL A 414 10.84 -15.84 -5.95
C VAL A 414 9.74 -14.90 -6.47
N THR A 415 10.07 -13.99 -7.37
CA THR A 415 9.11 -13.08 -8.02
C THR A 415 8.04 -13.84 -8.78
N TYR A 416 8.43 -14.86 -9.54
CA TYR A 416 7.46 -15.71 -10.26
C TYR A 416 6.54 -16.47 -9.29
N VAL A 417 7.11 -17.05 -8.22
CA VAL A 417 6.33 -17.78 -7.21
C VAL A 417 5.32 -16.86 -6.50
N LEU A 418 5.76 -15.66 -6.10
CA LEU A 418 4.90 -14.67 -5.45
C LEU A 418 3.83 -14.14 -6.40
N LEU A 419 4.14 -13.95 -7.69
CA LEU A 419 3.15 -13.58 -8.71
C LEU A 419 2.06 -14.66 -8.82
N VAL A 420 2.44 -15.94 -8.93
CA VAL A 420 1.48 -17.05 -8.99
C VAL A 420 0.63 -17.11 -7.71
N PHE A 421 1.26 -16.93 -6.54
CA PHE A 421 0.55 -16.93 -5.27
C PHE A 421 -0.46 -15.77 -5.15
N ALA A 422 -0.06 -14.56 -5.55
CA ALA A 422 -0.95 -13.40 -5.58
C ALA A 422 -2.13 -13.62 -6.54
N LEU A 423 -1.88 -14.11 -7.75
CA LEU A 423 -2.94 -14.44 -8.71
C LEU A 423 -3.87 -15.53 -8.19
N PHE A 424 -3.35 -16.54 -7.49
CA PHE A 424 -4.17 -17.55 -6.84
C PHE A 424 -5.08 -16.94 -5.76
N LEU A 425 -4.53 -16.05 -4.93
CA LEU A 425 -5.31 -15.34 -3.91
C LEU A 425 -6.38 -14.45 -4.52
N GLU A 426 -6.08 -13.72 -5.60
CA GLU A 426 -7.09 -12.97 -6.34
C GLU A 426 -8.18 -13.93 -6.84
N TRP A 427 -7.78 -15.04 -7.48
CA TRP A 427 -8.71 -16.01 -8.05
C TRP A 427 -9.69 -16.58 -7.02
N THR A 428 -9.28 -16.76 -5.75
CA THR A 428 -10.21 -17.17 -4.69
C THR A 428 -11.39 -16.22 -4.54
N GLY A 429 -11.22 -14.93 -4.83
CA GLY A 429 -12.24 -13.89 -4.70
C GLY A 429 -12.44 -13.37 -3.28
N LEU A 430 -11.51 -13.64 -2.35
CA LEU A 430 -11.70 -13.29 -0.92
C LEU A 430 -11.94 -11.79 -0.72
N CYS A 431 -11.35 -10.96 -1.57
CA CYS A 431 -11.48 -9.50 -1.55
C CYS A 431 -12.38 -8.93 -2.67
N ALA A 432 -13.11 -9.78 -3.40
CA ALA A 432 -13.93 -9.32 -4.52
C ALA A 432 -15.07 -8.38 -4.09
N GLY A 433 -15.46 -8.40 -2.81
CA GLY A 433 -16.42 -7.48 -2.20
C GLY A 433 -15.96 -6.03 -2.24
N ALA A 434 -14.65 -5.75 -2.34
CA ALA A 434 -14.12 -4.39 -2.49
C ALA A 434 -14.69 -3.68 -3.73
N TRP A 435 -14.93 -4.40 -4.83
CA TRP A 435 -15.58 -3.85 -6.03
C TRP A 435 -17.04 -3.46 -5.79
N VAL A 436 -17.76 -4.26 -5.01
CA VAL A 436 -19.15 -3.95 -4.63
C VAL A 436 -19.19 -2.71 -3.74
N LEU A 437 -18.31 -2.65 -2.74
CA LEU A 437 -18.21 -1.51 -1.85
C LEU A 437 -17.77 -0.25 -2.59
N ALA A 438 -16.86 -0.37 -3.56
CA ALA A 438 -16.41 0.73 -4.41
C ALA A 438 -17.59 1.31 -5.20
N ARG A 439 -18.40 0.45 -5.85
CA ARG A 439 -19.65 0.88 -6.53
C ARG A 439 -20.64 1.56 -5.58
N VAL A 440 -20.83 1.01 -4.38
CA VAL A 440 -21.71 1.63 -3.36
C VAL A 440 -21.17 3.00 -2.94
N MET A 441 -19.87 3.11 -2.67
CA MET A 441 -19.22 4.35 -2.26
C MET A 441 -19.30 5.40 -3.39
N LYS A 442 -19.03 5.00 -4.63
CA LYS A 442 -19.14 5.87 -5.82
C LYS A 442 -20.54 6.45 -5.94
N LYS A 443 -21.57 5.60 -5.81
CA LYS A 443 -22.98 6.02 -5.85
C LYS A 443 -23.37 6.90 -4.66
N ALA A 444 -22.90 6.57 -3.45
CA ALA A 444 -23.22 7.32 -2.24
C ALA A 444 -22.58 8.71 -2.23
N LEU A 445 -21.35 8.83 -2.71
CA LEU A 445 -20.59 10.08 -2.77
C LEU A 445 -20.76 10.83 -4.10
N LYS A 446 -21.46 10.23 -5.07
CA LYS A 446 -21.69 10.76 -6.42
C LYS A 446 -20.38 11.07 -7.15
N TYR A 447 -19.41 10.18 -7.02
CA TYR A 447 -18.17 10.27 -7.76
C TYR A 447 -18.41 9.95 -9.23
N GLU A 448 -17.76 10.72 -10.08
CA GLU A 448 -17.74 10.52 -11.52
C GLU A 448 -16.36 10.08 -11.99
N TYR A 449 -16.35 9.46 -13.15
CA TYR A 449 -15.12 9.10 -13.86
C TYR A 449 -14.36 10.38 -14.22
N ASP A 450 -13.03 10.37 -14.08
CA ASP A 450 -12.21 11.55 -14.32
C ASP A 450 -12.37 12.09 -15.76
N GLU A 451 -12.61 11.18 -16.71
CA GLU A 451 -12.89 11.42 -18.13
C GLU A 451 -14.13 12.30 -18.36
N VAL A 452 -15.09 12.31 -17.42
CA VAL A 452 -16.25 13.20 -17.48
C VAL A 452 -15.83 14.67 -17.31
N TYR A 453 -14.77 14.92 -16.54
CA TYR A 453 -14.28 16.27 -16.24
C TYR A 453 -13.18 16.71 -17.19
N VAL A 454 -12.24 15.83 -17.51
CA VAL A 454 -11.05 16.17 -18.28
C VAL A 454 -11.03 15.60 -19.70
N GLY A 455 -12.07 14.86 -20.12
CA GLY A 455 -12.13 14.17 -21.41
C GLY A 455 -11.27 12.90 -21.45
N THR A 456 -11.35 12.12 -22.52
CA THR A 456 -10.46 10.97 -22.75
C THR A 456 -9.04 11.44 -23.15
N PRO A 457 -7.99 10.59 -23.11
CA PRO A 457 -6.66 10.97 -23.54
C PRO A 457 -6.61 11.49 -24.98
N GLU A 458 -7.40 10.88 -25.86
CA GLU A 458 -7.52 11.25 -27.27
C GLU A 458 -8.17 12.63 -27.41
N GLU A 459 -9.22 12.90 -26.63
CA GLU A 459 -9.88 14.21 -26.58
C GLU A 459 -8.95 15.29 -26.02
N ARG A 460 -8.19 14.97 -24.98
CA ARG A 460 -7.18 15.88 -24.40
C ARG A 460 -6.09 16.21 -25.41
N ALA A 461 -5.58 15.21 -26.12
CA ALA A 461 -4.62 15.39 -27.20
C ALA A 461 -5.16 16.25 -28.35
N ALA A 462 -6.43 16.04 -28.74
CA ALA A 462 -7.10 16.82 -29.77
C ALA A 462 -7.33 18.29 -29.36
N ASN A 463 -7.48 18.56 -28.05
CA ASN A 463 -7.75 19.89 -27.51
C ASN A 463 -6.49 20.67 -27.06
N ASN A 464 -5.29 20.29 -27.54
CA ASN A 464 -4.00 20.89 -27.15
C ASN A 464 -3.68 20.79 -25.63
N HIS A 465 -4.31 19.88 -24.92
CA HIS A 465 -4.02 19.54 -23.52
C HIS A 465 -3.53 18.09 -23.41
N ALA A 466 -2.70 17.65 -24.37
CA ALA A 466 -2.17 16.30 -24.38
C ALA A 466 -1.48 15.97 -23.05
N ASP A 467 -1.69 14.75 -22.56
CA ASP A 467 -1.04 14.28 -21.34
C ASP A 467 0.47 14.45 -21.46
N LYS A 468 1.06 15.05 -20.42
CA LYS A 468 2.50 15.25 -20.36
C LYS A 468 3.21 13.91 -20.37
N ASP A 469 4.33 13.85 -21.09
CA ASP A 469 5.27 12.75 -20.93
C ASP A 469 5.74 12.74 -19.47
N PHE A 470 5.45 11.65 -18.77
CA PHE A 470 5.78 11.38 -17.38
C PHE A 470 7.28 11.49 -16.99
N ALA A 471 8.16 11.73 -17.96
CA ALA A 471 9.60 11.74 -17.78
C ALA A 471 10.12 12.95 -16.98
N ASP A 472 9.39 14.07 -16.95
CA ASP A 472 9.97 15.33 -16.45
C ASP A 472 9.55 15.73 -15.01
N ASP A 473 8.42 15.23 -14.49
CA ASP A 473 7.83 15.76 -13.23
C ASP A 473 7.49 14.70 -12.15
N THR A 474 7.83 13.41 -12.34
CA THR A 474 7.51 12.36 -11.34
C THR A 474 8.68 12.00 -10.42
N GLY A 475 8.40 11.82 -9.13
CA GLY A 475 9.39 11.56 -8.08
C GLY A 475 10.24 10.28 -8.29
N LYS A 476 11.29 10.10 -7.48
CA LYS A 476 12.28 9.00 -7.47
C LYS A 476 11.78 7.68 -6.84
N MET A 477 10.80 7.75 -5.92
CA MET A 477 10.13 6.56 -5.34
C MET A 477 9.15 5.92 -6.34
N TYR A 478 8.94 6.63 -7.44
CA TYR A 478 8.29 6.16 -8.64
C TYR A 478 9.19 5.14 -9.35
N GLY A 479 8.68 3.95 -9.66
CA GLY A 479 9.40 3.02 -10.53
C GLY A 479 9.74 3.71 -11.84
N GLY A 480 11.04 3.90 -12.11
CA GLY A 480 11.61 4.76 -13.16
C GLY A 480 10.64 5.18 -14.26
N GLY A 481 10.35 6.49 -14.32
CA GLY A 481 9.56 7.20 -15.33
C GLY A 481 8.25 6.51 -15.70
N PHE A 482 7.13 6.80 -15.03
CA PHE A 482 5.81 6.26 -15.43
C PHE A 482 5.60 6.43 -16.93
N ARG A 483 4.98 5.48 -17.62
CA ARG A 483 3.74 5.78 -18.32
C ARG A 483 2.61 5.16 -17.55
N GLY A 484 2.02 5.96 -16.69
CA GLY A 484 0.68 5.67 -16.20
C GLY A 484 -0.25 5.68 -17.37
N HIS A 485 -1.23 4.83 -17.26
CA HIS A 485 -2.34 4.82 -18.19
C HIS A 485 -2.98 6.20 -18.04
N ALA A 486 -3.05 6.92 -19.15
CA ALA A 486 -3.63 8.25 -19.23
C ALA A 486 -5.01 8.22 -18.58
N VAL A 487 -5.48 9.32 -18.00
CA VAL A 487 -6.88 9.40 -17.54
C VAL A 487 -7.79 9.05 -18.73
N GLY A 488 -8.48 7.92 -18.69
CA GLY A 488 -9.28 7.40 -19.79
C GLY A 488 -8.55 6.64 -20.87
N SER A 489 -7.28 6.25 -20.71
CA SER A 489 -6.73 5.25 -21.63
C SER A 489 -7.49 3.98 -21.35
N HIS A 490 -8.19 3.51 -22.38
CA HIS A 490 -8.93 2.28 -22.37
C HIS A 490 -8.16 1.19 -21.62
N ASP A 491 -8.92 0.58 -20.71
CA ASP A 491 -8.73 -0.62 -19.92
C ASP A 491 -7.45 -1.46 -20.10
N ALA A 492 -7.15 -2.30 -19.10
CA ALA A 492 -6.32 -3.50 -19.28
C ALA A 492 -6.96 -4.55 -20.22
N LEU A 493 -7.84 -4.11 -21.12
CA LEU A 493 -8.55 -4.84 -22.16
C LEU A 493 -8.30 -4.28 -23.57
N ASP A 494 -7.54 -3.20 -23.73
CA ASP A 494 -6.91 -2.92 -25.02
C ASP A 494 -5.47 -3.43 -24.95
N GLY A 495 -5.13 -4.29 -25.92
CA GLY A 495 -3.82 -4.92 -26.03
C GLY A 495 -2.69 -3.90 -26.12
N PRO A 496 -1.44 -4.34 -26.31
CA PRO A 496 -0.29 -3.45 -26.25
C PRO A 496 -0.53 -2.22 -27.12
N ILE A 497 -0.47 -1.03 -26.48
CA ILE A 497 -0.40 0.25 -27.16
C ILE A 497 0.70 0.10 -28.22
N ALA A 498 0.33 0.28 -29.49
CA ALA A 498 1.28 0.21 -30.60
C ALA A 498 2.47 1.10 -30.27
N SER A 499 3.68 0.54 -30.33
CA SER A 499 4.89 1.31 -30.09
C SER A 499 4.93 2.44 -31.11
N LYS A 500 5.21 3.67 -30.67
CA LYS A 500 5.57 4.79 -31.56
C LYS A 500 6.86 4.56 -32.36
N ASP A 501 7.44 3.37 -32.25
CA ASP A 501 8.58 2.89 -33.04
C ASP A 501 8.16 1.99 -34.21
N GLU A 502 6.93 2.12 -34.72
CA GLU A 502 6.68 1.80 -36.13
C GLU A 502 7.47 2.80 -36.98
N VAL A 503 8.78 2.55 -37.08
CA VAL A 503 9.63 3.09 -38.12
C VAL A 503 8.94 2.73 -39.43
N GLU A 504 8.59 3.77 -40.17
CA GLU A 504 8.18 3.76 -41.56
C GLU A 504 9.00 2.71 -42.36
N GLU A 505 8.47 1.49 -42.50
CA GLU A 505 8.81 0.63 -43.62
C GLU A 505 7.89 1.02 -44.79
N GLU A 506 8.14 2.20 -45.36
CA GLU A 506 7.72 2.50 -46.73
C GLU A 506 8.92 2.99 -47.57
N ALA A 507 9.25 2.16 -48.55
CA ALA A 507 9.90 2.47 -49.82
C ALA A 507 11.34 3.06 -49.80
N VAL A 508 12.35 2.19 -49.96
CA VAL A 508 13.18 2.02 -51.20
C VAL A 508 13.84 0.65 -51.20
#